data_AF-A0A7X8AF66-F1
#
_entry.id   AF-A0A7X8AF66-F1
#
_cell.length_a   1.000
_cell.length_b   1.000
_cell.length_c   1.000
_cell.angle_alpha   90.00
_cell.angle_beta   90.00
_cell.angle_gamma   90.00
#
_symmetry.space_group_name_H-M   'P 1'
#
loop_
_entity.id
_entity.type
_entity.pdbx_description
1 polymer ?
#
loop_
_entity_poly.entity_id
_entity_poly.type
_entity_poly.pdbx_seq_one_letter_code
_entity_poly.pdbx_strand_id
1 'polypeptide(L)'
;MLRRLSILVTLLLVITVVVTGCGRYTVAVEESEIPYSEPPVDTRSPELTVEPPVADEKTESDGELIPFAQNLGFDLVYGYMDEAGNVVIQPQHGSAESFLACGLAVVGDTNGKLGLIDRTGEFVVSPEADFITYGDGVFIAQIYGEGTVARAYDEKGEFLFEKPDYIYPFSDGLSRVYREDGSAGYIDKSGNMVLELPYKEFSIFLDGVARVSNKYGGPTILIDKQGNDLTDKLSSGLRMVEENSLFGYEDMDGNRVIEPRFRIAEPFRNGFAIVAVDGVNTSYGIIDTQGNYVLEPEYCVIRRARNGSFIVGEKLKEDVYMPPMYEEYCKKALFSSDLKRNTEWIFVEMDSFDEKYTCVSDGNRIYYLDAQLDRATHLPEFSGRGLMLADGSRLRGTINGHTTVADRAGNILMKDEGLTFLEDGVRTRTVTWFPHDCSTITYTIIEGLKDTGLQDELNQIIEEEAKGYWSYLEPDAEDPYFFPILDVNCSVMINKDLMHIELGLYEYWFGAAHGGYYWGNTYVNTRDGKIYTIDDLFISPEAGRKRLSEKVTEGMQEEPERYFQDYVEPEQIQAFHLENDGLIIYFGEYEIAPYAAGLPEFYIPFSEIMDLIDTEGDFWKAFN
;
A
#
# COMPACT_ATOMS: atom_id res chain seq x y z
N MET A 1 22.59 -64.93 17.43
CA MET A 1 22.41 -63.91 18.48
C MET A 1 23.53 -62.88 18.31
N LEU A 2 23.59 -62.12 17.20
CA LEU A 2 22.76 -60.97 16.75
C LEU A 2 23.05 -59.75 17.65
N ARG A 3 23.78 -58.68 17.28
CA ARG A 3 23.81 -57.84 16.05
C ARG A 3 22.39 -57.48 15.57
N ARG A 4 22.03 -56.20 15.73
CA ARG A 4 20.78 -55.46 15.40
C ARG A 4 20.00 -55.01 16.64
N LEU A 5 20.20 -53.76 17.07
CA LEU A 5 19.18 -52.83 17.60
C LEU A 5 19.93 -51.58 18.08
N SER A 6 19.82 -50.47 17.34
CA SER A 6 20.04 -49.06 17.76
C SER A 6 19.97 -48.06 16.59
N ILE A 7 19.55 -48.49 15.38
CA ILE A 7 19.36 -47.61 14.18
C ILE A 7 17.88 -47.28 13.92
N LEU A 8 16.95 -47.67 14.78
CA LEU A 8 15.53 -47.33 14.64
C LEU A 8 15.09 -46.68 15.95
N VAL A 9 14.95 -45.35 15.98
CA VAL A 9 14.05 -44.55 16.86
C VAL A 9 14.29 -43.04 16.70
N THR A 10 15.42 -42.57 16.14
CA THR A 10 15.66 -41.12 15.92
C THR A 10 15.28 -40.61 14.52
N LEU A 11 14.86 -41.49 13.60
CA LEU A 11 14.48 -41.13 12.22
C LEU A 11 12.95 -41.12 11.97
N LEU A 12 12.13 -41.19 13.03
CA LEU A 12 10.66 -41.30 12.92
C LEU A 12 9.91 -40.11 13.56
N LEU A 13 10.60 -38.99 13.81
CA LEU A 13 10.03 -37.79 14.44
C LEU A 13 10.29 -36.49 13.66
N VAL A 14 10.82 -36.59 12.43
CA VAL A 14 11.08 -35.43 11.54
C VAL A 14 10.28 -35.53 10.22
N ILE A 15 9.46 -36.56 10.02
CA ILE A 15 8.62 -36.74 8.81
C ILE A 15 7.14 -36.93 9.21
N THR A 16 6.61 -36.11 10.12
CA THR A 16 5.18 -36.19 10.47
C THR A 16 4.56 -34.86 10.93
N VAL A 17 5.03 -33.73 10.39
CA VAL A 17 4.33 -32.43 10.50
C VAL A 17 4.22 -31.69 9.16
N VAL A 18 4.68 -32.29 8.06
CA VAL A 18 4.34 -31.83 6.70
C VAL A 18 3.41 -32.88 6.12
N VAL A 19 2.27 -32.46 5.57
CA VAL A 19 1.16 -33.28 5.05
C VAL A 19 0.14 -33.75 6.10
N THR A 20 -0.71 -32.84 6.58
CA THR A 20 -2.15 -33.12 6.76
C THR A 20 -2.93 -31.82 6.57
N GLY A 21 -3.63 -31.73 5.44
CA GLY A 21 -4.48 -30.59 5.12
C GLY A 21 -5.08 -30.60 3.71
N CYS A 22 -4.95 -31.69 2.95
CA CYS A 22 -5.74 -31.88 1.73
C CYS A 22 -6.23 -33.33 1.66
N GLY A 23 -7.53 -33.45 1.40
CA GLY A 23 -8.19 -34.68 1.02
C GLY A 23 -9.15 -35.18 2.08
N ARG A 24 -10.46 -34.95 1.85
CA ARG A 24 -11.43 -36.05 1.90
C ARG A 24 -12.81 -35.74 1.31
N TYR A 25 -13.21 -36.70 0.46
CA TYR A 25 -14.54 -37.11 0.01
C TYR A 25 -15.19 -36.36 -1.17
N THR A 26 -14.98 -36.97 -2.34
CA THR A 26 -15.90 -36.94 -3.47
C THR A 26 -17.27 -37.49 -3.08
N VAL A 27 -18.32 -36.70 -3.30
CA VAL A 27 -19.70 -37.17 -3.45
C VAL A 27 -20.25 -36.51 -4.70
N ALA A 28 -20.69 -37.32 -5.66
CA ALA A 28 -21.38 -36.87 -6.86
C ALA A 28 -22.83 -36.52 -6.52
N VAL A 29 -23.27 -35.29 -6.84
CA VAL A 29 -24.69 -34.90 -6.93
C VAL A 29 -24.87 -33.87 -8.05
N GLU A 30 -26.01 -33.95 -8.71
CA GLU A 30 -26.41 -33.47 -10.05
C GLU A 30 -26.46 -31.94 -10.26
N GLU A 31 -26.36 -31.59 -11.55
CA GLU A 31 -26.59 -30.26 -12.15
C GLU A 31 -27.86 -29.57 -11.62
N SER A 32 -27.71 -28.34 -11.12
CA SER A 32 -28.81 -27.37 -11.09
C SER A 32 -28.28 -25.95 -11.30
N GLU A 33 -29.02 -25.23 -12.16
CA GLU A 33 -28.68 -23.94 -12.75
C GLU A 33 -28.49 -22.83 -11.70
N ILE A 34 -27.35 -22.12 -11.76
CA ILE A 34 -27.11 -20.87 -11.02
C ILE A 34 -27.45 -19.71 -11.96
N PRO A 35 -28.27 -18.72 -11.55
CA PRO A 35 -28.62 -17.59 -12.41
C PRO A 35 -27.44 -16.64 -12.58
N TYR A 36 -27.26 -16.20 -13.83
CA TYR A 36 -26.35 -15.13 -14.27
C TYR A 36 -26.37 -13.93 -13.31
N SER A 37 -25.21 -13.56 -12.76
CA SER A 37 -24.95 -12.22 -12.24
C SER A 37 -24.75 -11.26 -13.41
N GLU A 38 -25.27 -10.04 -13.28
CA GLU A 38 -25.14 -8.98 -14.29
C GLU A 38 -23.66 -8.64 -14.55
N PRO A 39 -23.28 -8.27 -15.78
CA PRO A 39 -21.92 -7.89 -16.11
C PRO A 39 -21.50 -6.61 -15.34
N PRO A 40 -20.20 -6.45 -15.04
CA PRO A 40 -19.68 -5.28 -14.36
C PRO A 40 -20.02 -3.99 -15.12
N VAL A 41 -20.34 -2.95 -14.36
CA VAL A 41 -20.59 -1.59 -14.87
C VAL A 41 -19.33 -1.08 -15.59
N ASP A 42 -19.53 -0.53 -16.78
CA ASP A 42 -18.51 0.05 -17.65
C ASP A 42 -17.69 1.13 -16.92
N THR A 43 -16.44 0.81 -16.59
CA THR A 43 -15.46 1.71 -15.93
C THR A 43 -14.58 2.49 -16.92
N ARG A 44 -14.95 2.56 -18.21
CA ARG A 44 -14.16 3.31 -19.19
C ARG A 44 -14.08 4.80 -18.80
N SER A 45 -12.91 5.23 -18.32
CA SER A 45 -12.48 6.62 -18.43
C SER A 45 -12.64 7.07 -19.89
N PRO A 46 -13.05 8.32 -20.17
CA PRO A 46 -13.09 8.82 -21.54
C PRO A 46 -11.71 8.66 -22.20
N GLU A 47 -11.67 8.04 -23.37
CA GLU A 47 -10.45 7.84 -24.15
C GLU A 47 -9.78 9.19 -24.45
N LEU A 48 -8.63 9.44 -23.83
CA LEU A 48 -7.71 10.51 -24.26
C LEU A 48 -7.02 10.02 -25.54
N THR A 49 -7.40 10.50 -26.71
CA THR A 49 -6.72 10.18 -27.97
C THR A 49 -5.57 11.16 -28.16
N VAL A 50 -4.32 10.72 -27.98
CA VAL A 50 -3.15 11.59 -28.17
C VAL A 50 -2.02 10.81 -28.85
N GLU A 51 -1.47 11.40 -29.92
CA GLU A 51 -0.24 10.97 -30.61
C GLU A 51 0.98 11.06 -29.66
N PRO A 52 2.10 10.34 -29.93
CA PRO A 52 3.27 10.37 -29.05
C PRO A 52 3.74 11.81 -28.83
N PRO A 53 4.07 12.18 -27.58
CA PRO A 53 4.13 13.58 -27.22
C PRO A 53 5.42 14.24 -27.74
N VAL A 54 5.26 15.41 -28.36
CA VAL A 54 6.37 16.21 -28.92
C VAL A 54 6.74 17.29 -27.91
N ALA A 55 8.03 17.46 -27.65
CA ALA A 55 8.52 18.49 -26.74
C ALA A 55 8.30 19.88 -27.35
N ASP A 56 7.47 20.70 -26.73
CA ASP A 56 7.41 22.14 -26.98
C ASP A 56 8.21 22.93 -25.92
N GLU A 57 8.54 24.18 -26.24
CA GLU A 57 9.36 25.05 -25.37
C GLU A 57 8.80 25.13 -23.94
N LYS A 58 9.70 25.03 -22.94
CA LYS A 58 9.39 25.13 -21.50
C LYS A 58 8.55 26.38 -21.18
N THR A 59 7.23 26.24 -21.14
CA THR A 59 6.32 27.27 -20.60
C THR A 59 5.88 26.87 -19.22
N GLU A 60 5.79 27.83 -18.29
CA GLU A 60 5.08 27.65 -17.03
C GLU A 60 3.63 27.26 -17.35
N SER A 61 3.31 25.98 -17.20
CA SER A 61 1.94 25.48 -17.25
C SER A 61 1.21 25.95 -15.99
N ASP A 62 0.15 26.75 -16.18
CA ASP A 62 -0.82 27.06 -15.11
C ASP A 62 -1.72 25.84 -14.77
N GLY A 63 -1.76 24.83 -15.64
CA GLY A 63 -2.52 23.59 -15.49
C GLY A 63 -1.80 22.49 -14.69
N GLU A 64 -2.50 21.42 -14.36
CA GLU A 64 -1.88 20.29 -13.66
C GLU A 64 -0.91 19.54 -14.57
N LEU A 65 0.18 19.06 -13.97
CA LEU A 65 1.13 18.18 -14.64
C LEU A 65 0.85 16.74 -14.24
N ILE A 66 0.73 15.88 -15.24
CA ILE A 66 0.39 14.46 -15.07
C ILE A 66 1.67 13.65 -15.24
N PRO A 67 2.07 12.84 -14.24
CA PRO A 67 3.21 11.96 -14.40
C PRO A 67 2.93 10.91 -15.48
N PHE A 68 3.97 10.55 -16.23
CA PHE A 68 3.93 9.44 -17.18
C PHE A 68 5.30 8.78 -17.26
N ALA A 69 5.33 7.52 -17.69
CA ALA A 69 6.54 6.75 -17.89
C ALA A 69 6.86 6.52 -19.37
N GLN A 70 8.12 6.21 -19.65
CA GLN A 70 8.61 5.67 -20.91
C GLN A 70 9.60 4.54 -20.62
N ASN A 71 9.70 3.58 -21.53
CA ASN A 71 10.63 2.46 -21.39
C ASN A 71 12.07 2.90 -21.66
N LEU A 72 12.98 2.40 -20.84
CA LEU A 72 14.42 2.42 -21.05
C LEU A 72 14.93 0.97 -20.96
N GLY A 73 14.72 0.19 -22.03
CA GLY A 73 14.90 -1.26 -21.95
C GLY A 73 13.77 -1.90 -21.14
N PHE A 74 14.11 -2.62 -20.07
CA PHE A 74 13.16 -3.14 -19.08
C PHE A 74 13.07 -2.25 -17.82
N ASP A 75 13.65 -1.04 -17.86
CA ASP A 75 13.43 -0.03 -16.84
C ASP A 75 12.34 0.97 -17.28
N LEU A 76 11.70 1.62 -16.31
CA LEU A 76 10.84 2.77 -16.55
C LEU A 76 11.53 4.06 -16.11
N VAL A 77 11.42 5.09 -16.94
CA VAL A 77 11.78 6.46 -16.58
C VAL A 77 10.56 7.36 -16.65
N TYR A 78 10.46 8.28 -15.72
CA TYR A 78 9.28 9.12 -15.51
C TYR A 78 9.54 10.57 -15.87
N GLY A 79 8.53 11.18 -16.48
CA GLY A 79 8.44 12.60 -16.82
C GLY A 79 7.03 13.14 -16.53
N TYR A 80 6.73 14.32 -17.05
CA TYR A 80 5.43 14.96 -16.83
C TYR A 80 4.90 15.60 -18.11
N MET A 81 3.59 15.50 -18.31
CA MET A 81 2.87 16.10 -19.43
C MET A 81 1.77 17.03 -18.95
N ASP A 82 1.34 17.93 -19.83
CA ASP A 82 0.14 18.76 -19.60
C ASP A 82 -1.16 17.98 -19.89
N GLU A 83 -2.30 18.61 -19.62
CA GLU A 83 -3.64 18.04 -19.86
C GLU A 83 -3.94 17.77 -21.35
N ALA A 84 -3.19 18.40 -22.27
CA ALA A 84 -3.29 18.13 -23.71
C ALA A 84 -2.38 16.97 -24.16
N GLY A 85 -1.58 16.42 -23.25
CA GLY A 85 -0.64 15.34 -23.47
C GLY A 85 0.72 15.79 -24.01
N ASN A 86 1.05 17.08 -24.00
CA ASN A 86 2.37 17.55 -24.43
C ASN A 86 3.40 17.29 -23.32
N VAL A 87 4.59 16.78 -23.66
CA VAL A 87 5.66 16.59 -22.67
C VAL A 87 6.15 17.96 -22.19
N VAL A 88 6.05 18.19 -20.89
CA VAL A 88 6.59 19.39 -20.23
C VAL A 88 7.94 19.07 -19.58
N ILE A 89 8.05 17.92 -18.92
CA ILE A 89 9.29 17.42 -18.29
C ILE A 89 9.63 16.08 -18.93
N GLN A 90 10.81 16.01 -19.55
CA GLN A 90 11.28 14.82 -20.24
C GLN A 90 11.46 13.64 -19.26
N PRO A 91 11.13 12.41 -19.66
CA PRO A 91 11.35 11.24 -18.84
C PRO A 91 12.83 11.02 -18.52
N GLN A 92 13.17 11.08 -17.24
CA GLN A 92 14.55 10.93 -16.75
C GLN A 92 14.61 10.50 -15.27
N HIS A 93 13.49 10.51 -14.57
CA HIS A 93 13.40 10.20 -13.15
C HIS A 93 13.12 8.71 -12.95
N GLY A 94 13.68 8.08 -11.92
CA GLY A 94 13.38 6.68 -11.58
C GLY A 94 11.99 6.50 -10.97
N SER A 95 11.41 7.58 -10.43
CA SER A 95 10.02 7.64 -9.98
C SER A 95 9.52 9.07 -10.03
N ALA A 96 8.19 9.26 -10.12
CA ALA A 96 7.56 10.57 -10.14
C ALA A 96 6.24 10.57 -9.38
N GLU A 97 6.15 11.37 -8.33
CA GLU A 97 4.87 11.66 -7.67
C GLU A 97 4.17 12.83 -8.36
N SER A 98 2.85 12.91 -8.20
CA SER A 98 2.06 14.05 -8.66
C SER A 98 2.48 15.36 -7.98
N PHE A 99 2.47 16.47 -8.72
CA PHE A 99 2.72 17.79 -8.16
C PHE A 99 1.72 18.11 -7.03
N LEU A 100 2.26 18.64 -5.92
CA LEU A 100 1.49 19.17 -4.80
C LEU A 100 0.96 20.58 -5.13
N ALA A 101 0.00 21.06 -4.33
CA ALA A 101 -0.59 22.38 -4.53
C ALA A 101 0.42 23.54 -4.46
N CYS A 102 1.57 23.34 -3.78
CA CYS A 102 2.67 24.30 -3.73
C CYS A 102 3.50 24.37 -5.03
N GLY A 103 3.28 23.47 -5.99
CA GLY A 103 4.01 23.48 -7.27
C GLY A 103 5.31 22.68 -7.26
N LEU A 104 5.57 21.89 -6.21
CA LEU A 104 6.69 20.95 -6.17
C LEU A 104 6.19 19.50 -6.27
N ALA A 105 7.04 18.62 -6.81
CA ALA A 105 6.82 17.18 -6.85
C ALA A 105 8.02 16.44 -6.25
N VAL A 106 7.76 15.29 -5.62
CA VAL A 106 8.80 14.35 -5.21
C VAL A 106 9.15 13.47 -6.40
N VAL A 107 10.44 13.34 -6.71
CA VAL A 107 10.94 12.45 -7.77
C VAL A 107 12.14 11.67 -7.29
N GLY A 108 12.27 10.44 -7.78
CA GLY A 108 13.43 9.58 -7.53
C GLY A 108 14.48 9.69 -8.65
N ASP A 109 15.75 9.52 -8.29
CA ASP A 109 16.77 9.11 -9.25
C ASP A 109 16.66 7.60 -9.55
N THR A 110 17.47 7.10 -10.49
CA THR A 110 17.48 5.67 -10.84
C THR A 110 18.09 4.77 -9.76
N ASN A 111 18.60 5.34 -8.67
CA ASN A 111 19.10 4.59 -7.51
C ASN A 111 18.11 4.62 -6.34
N GLY A 112 16.91 5.17 -6.54
CA GLY A 112 15.85 5.26 -5.53
C GLY A 112 16.02 6.41 -4.53
N LYS A 113 16.95 7.34 -4.74
CA LYS A 113 17.08 8.54 -3.90
C LYS A 113 16.11 9.63 -4.34
N LEU A 114 15.40 10.19 -3.38
CA LEU A 114 14.34 11.16 -3.59
C LEU A 114 14.83 12.60 -3.47
N GLY A 115 14.33 13.46 -4.34
CA GLY A 115 14.52 14.91 -4.36
C GLY A 115 13.21 15.63 -4.67
N LEU A 116 13.29 16.96 -4.80
CA LEU A 116 12.16 17.82 -5.16
C LEU A 116 12.45 18.55 -6.46
N ILE A 117 11.49 18.56 -7.37
CA ILE A 117 11.53 19.36 -8.59
C ILE A 117 10.42 20.40 -8.61
N ASP A 118 10.66 21.50 -9.33
CA ASP A 118 9.62 22.45 -9.71
C ASP A 118 8.91 22.05 -11.03
N ARG A 119 7.93 22.84 -11.44
CA ARG A 119 7.14 22.62 -12.67
C ARG A 119 7.94 22.76 -13.97
N THR A 120 9.16 23.28 -13.93
CA THR A 120 10.07 23.34 -15.08
C THR A 120 10.93 22.07 -15.21
N GLY A 121 10.82 21.16 -14.24
CA GLY A 121 11.62 19.94 -14.11
C GLY A 121 12.99 20.18 -13.50
N GLU A 122 13.27 21.36 -12.95
CA GLU A 122 14.53 21.65 -12.29
C GLU A 122 14.48 21.19 -10.83
N PHE A 123 15.56 20.53 -10.38
CA PHE A 123 15.70 20.16 -8.99
C PHE A 123 15.85 21.41 -8.11
N VAL A 124 14.88 21.63 -7.22
CA VAL A 124 14.99 22.58 -6.11
C VAL A 124 15.66 21.94 -4.89
N VAL A 125 15.53 20.62 -4.75
CA VAL A 125 16.27 19.80 -3.79
C VAL A 125 16.82 18.57 -4.50
N SER A 126 18.14 18.39 -4.53
CA SER A 126 18.79 17.26 -5.19
C SER A 126 18.41 15.92 -4.55
N PRO A 127 18.39 14.82 -5.35
CA PRO A 127 18.04 13.50 -4.85
C PRO A 127 19.13 12.95 -3.94
N GLU A 128 18.85 12.92 -2.64
CA GLU A 128 19.73 12.35 -1.60
C GLU A 128 18.94 11.61 -0.53
N ALA A 129 17.62 11.84 -0.45
CA ALA A 129 16.76 11.32 0.60
C ALA A 129 16.35 9.88 0.33
N ASP A 130 16.23 9.07 1.38
CA ASP A 130 15.58 7.77 1.32
C ASP A 130 14.06 7.90 1.36
N PHE A 131 13.56 8.97 1.97
CA PHE A 131 12.13 9.26 2.03
C PHE A 131 11.88 10.78 2.14
N ILE A 132 10.81 11.26 1.51
CA ILE A 132 10.35 12.65 1.66
C ILE A 132 8.90 12.64 2.13
N THR A 133 8.60 13.38 3.20
CA THR A 133 7.22 13.65 3.62
C THR A 133 6.87 15.11 3.44
N TYR A 134 5.57 15.38 3.33
CA TYR A 134 5.03 16.73 3.28
C TYR A 134 3.90 16.90 4.30
N GLY A 135 3.97 17.96 5.09
CA GLY A 135 2.93 18.30 6.05
C GLY A 135 2.98 19.78 6.41
N ASP A 136 1.83 20.44 6.49
CA ASP A 136 1.72 21.87 6.83
C ASP A 136 2.71 22.78 6.06
N GLY A 137 2.91 22.56 4.76
CA GLY A 137 3.81 23.41 3.97
C GLY A 137 5.30 23.22 4.25
N VAL A 138 5.70 22.06 4.81
CA VAL A 138 7.09 21.70 5.05
C VAL A 138 7.36 20.31 4.48
N PHE A 139 8.41 20.21 3.68
CA PHE A 139 8.97 18.94 3.25
C PHE A 139 10.04 18.47 4.24
N ILE A 140 10.01 17.19 4.62
CA ILE A 140 11.05 16.55 5.42
C ILE A 140 11.69 15.45 4.60
N ALA A 141 12.95 15.68 4.21
CA ALA A 141 13.81 14.70 3.56
C ALA A 141 14.60 13.92 4.61
N GLN A 142 14.30 12.63 4.74
CA GLN A 142 14.98 11.71 5.63
C GLN A 142 16.07 10.95 4.87
N ILE A 143 17.30 11.00 5.38
CA ILE A 143 18.49 10.37 4.79
C ILE A 143 19.04 9.36 5.80
N TYR A 144 19.24 8.12 5.35
CA TYR A 144 19.81 7.02 6.14
C TYR A 144 21.27 6.76 5.75
N GLY A 145 22.10 6.42 6.74
CA GLY A 145 23.52 6.15 6.58
C GLY A 145 24.14 5.68 7.90
N GLU A 146 25.38 6.08 8.20
CA GLU A 146 26.00 5.84 9.52
C GLU A 146 25.22 6.49 10.67
N GLY A 147 24.36 7.47 10.35
CA GLY A 147 23.34 8.02 11.23
C GLY A 147 22.16 8.54 10.39
N THR A 148 21.03 8.76 11.05
CA THR A 148 19.81 9.30 10.43
C THR A 148 19.87 10.83 10.44
N VAL A 149 19.70 11.46 9.28
CA VAL A 149 19.65 12.93 9.14
C VAL A 149 18.33 13.34 8.49
N ALA A 150 17.66 14.33 9.07
CA ALA A 150 16.48 14.96 8.48
C ALA A 150 16.79 16.39 8.05
N ARG A 151 16.46 16.74 6.81
CA ARG A 151 16.50 18.12 6.27
C ARG A 151 15.09 18.60 5.98
N ALA A 152 14.79 19.82 6.42
CA ALA A 152 13.49 20.45 6.19
C ALA A 152 13.58 21.53 5.11
N TYR A 153 12.58 21.58 4.25
CA TYR A 153 12.44 22.57 3.17
C TYR A 153 11.03 23.16 3.16
N ASP A 154 10.89 24.41 2.73
CA ASP A 154 9.57 25.04 2.56
C ASP A 154 8.92 24.69 1.21
N GLU A 155 7.74 25.28 0.95
CA GLU A 155 6.98 25.15 -0.31
C GLU A 155 7.69 25.69 -1.56
N LYS A 156 8.85 26.32 -1.43
CA LYS A 156 9.71 26.76 -2.54
C LYS A 156 10.97 25.91 -2.67
N GLY A 157 11.14 24.90 -1.82
CA GLY A 157 12.38 24.11 -1.74
C GLY A 157 13.52 24.86 -1.02
N GLU A 158 13.24 25.98 -0.35
CA GLU A 158 14.27 26.69 0.42
C GLU A 158 14.58 25.90 1.69
N PHE A 159 15.88 25.67 1.95
CA PHE A 159 16.34 24.97 3.14
C PHE A 159 15.95 25.74 4.42
N LEU A 160 15.31 25.02 5.36
CA LEU A 160 14.90 25.55 6.66
C LEU A 160 15.89 25.16 7.76
N PHE A 161 16.15 23.86 7.94
CA PHE A 161 17.05 23.34 8.96
C PHE A 161 17.46 21.88 8.69
N GLU A 162 18.50 21.42 9.40
CA GLU A 162 18.95 20.02 9.42
C GLU A 162 19.07 19.54 10.88
N LYS A 163 18.74 18.28 11.15
CA LYS A 163 18.96 17.62 12.44
C LYS A 163 19.39 16.16 12.27
N PRO A 164 20.21 15.62 13.19
CA PRO A 164 20.57 14.20 13.25
C PRO A 164 19.46 13.37 13.93
N ASP A 165 18.20 13.69 13.63
CA ASP A 165 17.02 13.10 14.28
C ASP A 165 16.04 12.60 13.21
N TYR A 166 15.15 11.69 13.58
CA TYR A 166 13.96 11.41 12.78
C TYR A 166 12.91 12.49 13.03
N ILE A 167 12.42 13.11 11.97
CA ILE A 167 11.42 14.20 12.05
C ILE A 167 10.16 13.77 11.31
N TYR A 168 9.04 13.80 12.03
CA TYR A 168 7.74 13.46 11.46
C TYR A 168 7.18 14.63 10.61
N PRO A 169 6.18 14.37 9.75
CA PRO A 169 5.46 15.45 9.06
C PRO A 169 4.93 16.50 10.05
N PHE A 170 4.95 17.77 9.64
CA PHE A 170 4.37 18.85 10.43
C PHE A 170 2.84 18.75 10.41
N SER A 171 2.24 19.02 11.58
CA SER A 171 0.80 19.13 11.75
C SER A 171 0.50 20.18 12.80
N ASP A 172 -0.47 21.03 12.51
CA ASP A 172 -0.83 22.15 13.37
C ASP A 172 0.37 23.11 13.64
N GLY A 173 1.28 23.23 12.67
CA GLY A 173 2.48 24.05 12.71
C GLY A 173 3.63 23.51 13.56
N LEU A 174 3.52 22.28 14.10
CA LEU A 174 4.53 21.62 14.91
C LEU A 174 4.86 20.23 14.36
N SER A 175 6.05 19.73 14.63
CA SER A 175 6.45 18.35 14.32
C SER A 175 7.01 17.66 15.56
N ARG A 176 6.77 16.34 15.66
CA ARG A 176 7.36 15.49 16.69
C ARG A 176 8.83 15.21 16.37
N VAL A 177 9.67 15.25 17.40
CA VAL A 177 11.07 14.85 17.31
C VAL A 177 11.45 13.93 18.47
N TYR A 178 12.27 12.92 18.18
CA TYR A 178 12.89 12.04 19.15
C TYR A 178 14.40 12.14 18.96
N ARG A 179 15.13 12.52 20.02
CA ARG A 179 16.58 12.71 19.97
C ARG A 179 17.33 11.49 20.52
N GLU A 180 18.58 11.33 20.09
CA GLU A 180 19.47 10.26 20.56
C GLU A 180 19.72 10.30 22.07
N ASP A 181 19.70 11.48 22.69
CA ASP A 181 19.86 11.64 24.14
C ASP A 181 18.63 11.16 24.95
N GLY A 182 17.59 10.69 24.26
CA GLY A 182 16.34 10.21 24.83
C GLY A 182 15.34 11.33 25.15
N SER A 183 15.66 12.59 24.85
CA SER A 183 14.69 13.69 24.90
C SER A 183 13.75 13.64 23.70
N ALA A 184 12.50 14.08 23.91
CA ALA A 184 11.48 14.07 22.88
C ALA A 184 10.56 15.28 23.06
N GLY A 185 9.91 15.71 21.98
CA GLY A 185 9.07 16.90 22.05
C GLY A 185 8.58 17.38 20.70
N TYR A 186 8.24 18.67 20.66
CA TYR A 186 7.76 19.34 19.45
C TYR A 186 8.68 20.46 19.02
N ILE A 187 8.95 20.50 17.72
CA ILE A 187 9.69 21.57 17.07
C ILE A 187 8.76 22.43 16.20
N ASP A 188 9.13 23.71 16.03
CA ASP A 188 8.52 24.59 15.03
C ASP A 188 9.11 24.36 13.64
N LYS A 189 8.54 25.02 12.62
CA LYS A 189 9.00 24.96 11.22
C LYS A 189 10.41 25.52 11.01
N SER A 190 10.98 26.20 12.00
CA SER A 190 12.38 26.67 11.99
C SER A 190 13.32 25.68 12.69
N GLY A 191 12.82 24.54 13.16
CA GLY A 191 13.59 23.50 13.83
C GLY A 191 13.92 23.83 15.29
N ASN A 192 13.31 24.87 15.87
CA ASN A 192 13.49 25.18 17.28
C ASN A 192 12.58 24.31 18.13
N MET A 193 13.10 23.83 19.25
CA MET A 193 12.30 23.11 20.24
C MET A 193 11.29 24.08 20.87
N VAL A 194 10.01 23.80 20.69
CA VAL A 194 8.89 24.55 21.26
C VAL A 194 8.48 23.96 22.60
N LEU A 195 8.44 22.63 22.69
CA LEU A 195 7.97 21.91 23.87
C LEU A 195 8.73 20.61 24.04
N GLU A 196 9.59 20.54 25.06
CA GLU A 196 10.18 19.29 25.52
C GLU A 196 9.18 18.56 26.42
N LEU A 197 8.98 17.27 26.14
CA LEU A 197 8.00 16.46 26.85
C LEU A 197 8.71 15.43 27.75
N PRO A 198 8.32 15.34 29.04
CA PRO A 198 8.77 14.25 29.92
C PRO A 198 8.02 12.93 29.66
N TYR A 199 7.13 12.91 28.67
CA TYR A 199 6.24 11.80 28.36
C TYR A 199 6.92 10.75 27.50
N LYS A 200 6.50 9.49 27.65
CA LYS A 200 7.00 8.37 26.83
C LYS A 200 6.30 8.31 25.49
N GLU A 201 5.06 8.77 25.42
CA GLU A 201 4.22 8.70 24.24
C GLU A 201 3.49 10.03 24.03
N PHE A 202 3.41 10.48 22.79
CA PHE A 202 2.71 11.71 22.42
C PHE A 202 2.27 11.71 20.94
N SER A 203 1.06 12.20 20.67
CA SER A 203 0.48 12.29 19.33
C SER A 203 0.94 13.54 18.58
N ILE A 204 0.60 13.66 17.30
CA ILE A 204 0.62 14.96 16.61
C ILE A 204 -0.34 15.94 17.31
N PHE A 205 -0.11 17.24 17.12
CA PHE A 205 -1.14 18.23 17.41
C PHE A 205 -2.20 18.17 16.31
N LEU A 206 -3.47 18.24 16.71
CA LEU A 206 -4.59 18.40 15.81
C LEU A 206 -5.59 19.34 16.48
N ASP A 207 -6.00 20.39 15.80
CA ASP A 207 -6.92 21.41 16.34
C ASP A 207 -6.45 22.00 17.67
N GLY A 208 -5.14 22.23 17.78
CA GLY A 208 -4.49 22.79 18.96
C GLY A 208 -4.24 21.81 20.11
N VAL A 209 -4.60 20.53 19.97
CA VAL A 209 -4.54 19.55 21.07
C VAL A 209 -3.68 18.34 20.70
N ALA A 210 -2.86 17.88 21.64
CA ALA A 210 -2.15 16.60 21.54
C ALA A 210 -2.50 15.69 22.74
N ARG A 211 -2.47 14.38 22.52
CA ARG A 211 -2.53 13.35 23.58
C ARG A 211 -1.11 13.03 24.02
N VAL A 212 -0.87 12.96 25.33
CA VAL A 212 0.42 12.57 25.91
C VAL A 212 0.24 11.55 27.02
N SER A 213 1.23 10.66 27.22
CA SER A 213 1.21 9.65 28.28
C SER A 213 2.60 9.41 28.88
N ASN A 214 2.64 9.20 30.20
CA ASN A 214 3.86 8.85 30.94
C ASN A 214 4.33 7.41 30.69
N LYS A 215 3.49 6.58 30.07
CA LYS A 215 3.71 5.16 29.81
C LYS A 215 3.14 4.81 28.44
N TYR A 216 3.86 4.02 27.65
CA TYR A 216 3.34 3.49 26.39
C TYR A 216 2.03 2.73 26.62
N GLY A 217 0.97 3.15 25.94
CA GLY A 217 -0.38 2.60 26.12
C GLY A 217 -0.96 2.82 27.51
N GLY A 218 -0.54 3.88 28.22
CA GLY A 218 -1.06 4.28 29.54
C GLY A 218 -2.11 5.39 29.48
N PRO A 219 -2.55 5.90 30.65
CA PRO A 219 -3.54 6.98 30.71
C PRO A 219 -3.07 8.24 29.99
N THR A 220 -3.92 8.75 29.10
CA THR A 220 -3.58 9.93 28.30
C THR A 220 -4.10 11.22 28.93
N ILE A 221 -3.32 12.27 28.76
CA ILE A 221 -3.64 13.66 29.11
C ILE A 221 -3.73 14.45 27.80
N LEU A 222 -4.64 15.42 27.75
CA LEU A 222 -4.78 16.34 26.63
C LEU A 222 -4.02 17.62 26.91
N ILE A 223 -3.09 18.03 26.05
CA ILE A 223 -2.30 19.25 26.22
C ILE A 223 -2.49 20.23 25.07
N ASP A 224 -2.30 21.52 25.35
CA ASP A 224 -2.13 22.55 24.32
C ASP A 224 -0.67 22.66 23.84
N LYS A 225 -0.42 23.54 22.86
CA LYS A 225 0.91 23.81 22.29
C LYS A 225 1.91 24.43 23.27
N GLN A 226 1.46 24.85 24.45
CA GLN A 226 2.32 25.34 25.54
C GLN A 226 2.56 24.26 26.61
N GLY A 227 1.99 23.06 26.44
CA GLY A 227 2.08 21.97 27.41
C GLY A 227 1.12 22.10 28.58
N ASN A 228 0.14 23.01 28.53
CA ASN A 228 -0.88 23.10 29.58
C ASN A 228 -1.85 21.93 29.46
N ASP A 229 -2.15 21.29 30.59
CA ASP A 229 -3.18 20.26 30.69
C ASP A 229 -4.58 20.87 30.43
N LEU A 230 -5.25 20.38 29.40
CA LEU A 230 -6.61 20.72 28.98
C LEU A 230 -7.62 19.61 29.29
N THR A 231 -7.20 18.54 29.97
CA THR A 231 -8.03 17.35 30.22
C THR A 231 -9.31 17.71 30.99
N ASP A 232 -9.23 18.66 31.93
CA ASP A 232 -10.38 19.16 32.68
C ASP A 232 -11.49 19.73 31.78
N LYS A 233 -11.10 20.48 30.74
CA LYS A 233 -12.01 21.16 29.81
C LYS A 233 -12.49 20.24 28.70
N LEU A 234 -11.61 19.40 28.18
CA LEU A 234 -11.86 18.63 26.96
C LEU A 234 -12.38 17.23 27.24
N SER A 235 -11.97 16.61 28.35
CA SER A 235 -12.35 15.26 28.74
C SER A 235 -13.63 15.21 29.58
N SER A 236 -14.58 16.12 29.31
CA SER A 236 -15.87 16.18 30.00
C SER A 236 -15.79 16.13 31.53
N GLY A 237 -14.74 16.72 32.11
CA GLY A 237 -14.53 16.72 33.56
C GLY A 237 -13.98 15.41 34.17
N LEU A 238 -13.54 14.45 33.34
CA LEU A 238 -13.01 13.16 33.78
C LEU A 238 -11.57 12.90 33.29
N ARG A 239 -10.75 12.29 34.15
CA ARG A 239 -9.39 11.84 33.83
C ARG A 239 -9.35 10.32 33.74
N MET A 240 -8.60 9.83 32.76
CA MET A 240 -8.30 8.40 32.66
C MET A 240 -7.36 7.98 33.80
N VAL A 241 -7.59 6.79 34.33
CA VAL A 241 -6.67 6.09 35.24
C VAL A 241 -6.43 4.68 34.77
N GLU A 242 -5.32 4.09 35.21
CA GLU A 242 -5.00 2.69 34.97
C GLU A 242 -4.70 2.00 36.31
N GLU A 243 -5.41 0.91 36.60
CA GLU A 243 -5.13 0.04 37.75
C GLU A 243 -5.23 -1.42 37.28
N ASN A 244 -4.26 -2.26 37.67
CA ASN A 244 -4.19 -3.67 37.27
C ASN A 244 -4.31 -3.88 35.74
N SER A 245 -3.68 -3.00 34.96
CA SER A 245 -3.71 -3.00 33.48
C SER A 245 -5.09 -2.76 32.86
N LEU A 246 -6.05 -2.25 33.64
CA LEU A 246 -7.37 -1.86 33.19
C LEU A 246 -7.57 -0.36 33.40
N PHE A 247 -8.32 0.25 32.49
CA PHE A 247 -8.67 1.65 32.50
C PHE A 247 -10.01 1.92 33.16
N GLY A 248 -10.04 3.01 33.92
CA GLY A 248 -11.23 3.62 34.51
C GLY A 248 -11.13 5.14 34.45
N TYR A 249 -12.00 5.83 35.19
CA TYR A 249 -12.03 7.30 35.20
C TYR A 249 -12.29 7.89 36.59
N GLU A 250 -11.70 9.03 36.86
CA GLU A 250 -11.95 9.87 38.05
C GLU A 250 -12.35 11.29 37.68
N ASP A 251 -12.98 11.96 38.63
CA ASP A 251 -13.19 13.40 38.56
C ASP A 251 -11.88 14.17 38.84
N MET A 252 -11.94 15.50 38.74
CA MET A 252 -10.79 16.37 38.94
C MET A 252 -10.33 16.48 40.41
N ASP A 253 -11.14 16.00 41.36
CA ASP A 253 -10.80 15.92 42.78
C ASP A 253 -10.14 14.56 43.13
N GLY A 254 -10.02 13.66 42.14
CA GLY A 254 -9.44 12.32 42.30
C GLY A 254 -10.43 11.28 42.84
N ASN A 255 -11.73 11.57 42.86
CA ASN A 255 -12.74 10.58 43.23
C ASN A 255 -13.02 9.66 42.03
N ARG A 256 -13.02 8.35 42.28
CA ARG A 256 -13.36 7.33 41.28
C ARG A 256 -14.81 7.51 40.81
N VAL A 257 -15.00 7.70 39.50
CA VAL A 257 -16.33 7.82 38.85
C VAL A 257 -16.67 6.53 38.12
N ILE A 258 -15.69 5.95 37.42
CA ILE A 258 -15.84 4.70 36.68
C ILE A 258 -14.70 3.78 37.09
N GLU A 259 -15.04 2.64 37.70
CA GLU A 259 -14.06 1.65 38.14
C GLU A 259 -13.24 1.09 36.96
N PRO A 260 -11.93 0.84 37.14
CA PRO A 260 -11.09 0.23 36.12
C PRO A 260 -11.63 -1.11 35.64
N ARG A 261 -12.01 -1.18 34.36
CA ARG A 261 -12.59 -2.40 33.76
C ARG A 261 -12.39 -2.52 32.24
N PHE A 262 -11.76 -1.54 31.60
CA PHE A 262 -11.55 -1.53 30.16
C PHE A 262 -10.11 -1.85 29.82
N ARG A 263 -9.85 -2.61 28.75
CA ARG A 263 -8.48 -2.85 28.28
C ARG A 263 -7.89 -1.62 27.59
N ILE A 264 -8.72 -0.92 26.83
CA ILE A 264 -8.40 0.31 26.11
C ILE A 264 -9.46 1.34 26.48
N ALA A 265 -9.04 2.59 26.62
CA ALA A 265 -9.92 3.72 26.88
C ALA A 265 -9.37 4.97 26.20
N GLU A 266 -10.25 5.83 25.71
CA GLU A 266 -9.90 7.16 25.22
C GLU A 266 -10.43 8.25 26.16
N PRO A 267 -9.84 9.47 26.17
CA PRO A 267 -10.43 10.61 26.85
C PRO A 267 -11.86 10.87 26.38
N PHE A 268 -12.71 11.31 27.31
CA PHE A 268 -14.07 11.71 26.95
C PHE A 268 -14.02 12.87 25.96
N ARG A 269 -14.98 12.94 25.04
CA ARG A 269 -15.24 14.12 24.22
C ARG A 269 -16.74 14.24 24.04
N ASN A 270 -17.29 15.42 24.32
CA ASN A 270 -18.72 15.68 24.25
C ASN A 270 -19.58 14.66 25.01
N GLY A 271 -19.11 14.20 26.19
CA GLY A 271 -19.84 13.27 27.05
C GLY A 271 -19.70 11.79 26.71
N PHE A 272 -18.92 11.43 25.68
CA PHE A 272 -18.70 10.05 25.27
C PHE A 272 -17.22 9.66 25.27
N ALA A 273 -16.90 8.45 25.70
CA ALA A 273 -15.56 7.86 25.55
C ALA A 273 -15.64 6.54 24.79
N ILE A 274 -14.66 6.31 23.92
CA ILE A 274 -14.46 5.02 23.25
C ILE A 274 -13.68 4.13 24.23
N VAL A 275 -14.15 2.90 24.41
CA VAL A 275 -13.53 1.91 25.29
C VAL A 275 -13.46 0.57 24.60
N ALA A 276 -12.54 -0.29 25.00
CA ALA A 276 -12.52 -1.68 24.57
C ALA A 276 -12.36 -2.64 25.74
N VAL A 277 -12.88 -3.84 25.57
CA VAL A 277 -12.71 -4.97 26.50
C VAL A 277 -12.01 -6.10 25.77
N ASP A 278 -11.29 -6.93 26.53
CA ASP A 278 -10.67 -8.15 25.99
C ASP A 278 -11.62 -9.34 26.12
N GLY A 279 -11.71 -10.11 25.04
CA GLY A 279 -12.31 -11.44 24.97
C GLY A 279 -11.45 -12.35 24.11
N VAL A 280 -12.07 -13.09 23.17
CA VAL A 280 -11.33 -13.71 22.06
C VAL A 280 -10.65 -12.63 21.21
N ASN A 281 -11.34 -11.50 21.04
CA ASN A 281 -10.88 -10.30 20.35
C ASN A 281 -10.94 -9.09 21.27
N THR A 282 -10.21 -8.03 20.91
CA THR A 282 -10.47 -6.70 21.47
C THR A 282 -11.73 -6.13 20.81
N SER A 283 -12.76 -5.87 21.61
CA SER A 283 -14.05 -5.37 21.12
C SER A 283 -14.30 -3.96 21.64
N TYR A 284 -14.62 -3.04 20.74
CA TYR A 284 -14.82 -1.62 21.03
C TYR A 284 -16.29 -1.30 21.27
N GLY A 285 -16.53 -0.40 22.22
CA GLY A 285 -17.83 0.17 22.56
C GLY A 285 -17.71 1.65 22.96
N ILE A 286 -18.83 2.25 23.33
CA ILE A 286 -18.89 3.67 23.75
C ILE A 286 -19.61 3.77 25.08
N ILE A 287 -19.06 4.55 26.00
CA ILE A 287 -19.68 4.83 27.29
C ILE A 287 -20.03 6.31 27.47
N ASP A 288 -21.03 6.57 28.32
CA ASP A 288 -21.33 7.90 28.84
C ASP A 288 -20.44 8.26 30.04
N THR A 289 -20.54 9.50 30.53
CA THR A 289 -19.77 10.00 31.69
C THR A 289 -20.10 9.32 33.02
N GLN A 290 -21.13 8.46 33.08
CA GLN A 290 -21.46 7.64 34.24
C GLN A 290 -20.92 6.20 34.07
N GLY A 291 -20.30 5.89 32.93
CA GLY A 291 -19.79 4.57 32.60
C GLY A 291 -20.88 3.61 32.12
N ASN A 292 -22.07 4.08 31.73
CA ASN A 292 -23.05 3.20 31.08
C ASN A 292 -22.67 3.03 29.60
N TYR A 293 -22.81 1.82 29.07
CA TYR A 293 -22.65 1.60 27.64
C TYR A 293 -23.77 2.30 26.87
N VAL A 294 -23.35 3.17 25.96
CA VAL A 294 -24.19 3.75 24.91
C VAL A 294 -24.13 2.86 23.66
N LEU A 295 -22.95 2.30 23.39
CA LEU A 295 -22.74 1.15 22.51
C LEU A 295 -22.01 0.07 23.30
N GLU A 296 -22.54 -1.14 23.28
CA GLU A 296 -21.89 -2.32 23.87
C GLU A 296 -20.57 -2.61 23.15
N PRO A 297 -19.57 -3.19 23.84
CA PRO A 297 -18.28 -3.49 23.24
C PRO A 297 -18.33 -4.76 22.39
N GLU A 298 -18.88 -4.63 21.18
CA GLU A 298 -19.11 -5.72 20.23
C GLU A 298 -18.53 -5.44 18.83
N TYR A 299 -17.87 -4.30 18.62
CA TYR A 299 -17.40 -3.83 17.32
C TYR A 299 -15.90 -4.02 17.15
N CYS A 300 -15.44 -4.35 15.93
CA CYS A 300 -14.01 -4.56 15.67
C CYS A 300 -13.17 -3.28 15.81
N VAL A 301 -13.77 -2.11 15.54
CA VAL A 301 -13.12 -0.82 15.71
C VAL A 301 -14.18 0.27 15.93
N ILE A 302 -13.84 1.25 16.77
CA ILE A 302 -14.56 2.53 16.85
C ILE A 302 -13.53 3.65 16.84
N ARG A 303 -13.67 4.58 15.91
CA ARG A 303 -12.86 5.79 15.80
C ARG A 303 -13.76 7.01 15.77
N ARG A 304 -13.24 8.15 16.25
CA ARG A 304 -13.95 9.43 16.20
C ARG A 304 -13.44 10.27 15.04
N ALA A 305 -14.33 10.71 14.16
CA ALA A 305 -14.02 11.68 13.11
C ALA A 305 -13.91 13.11 13.68
N ARG A 306 -13.28 14.03 12.94
CA ARG A 306 -13.07 15.42 13.39
C ARG A 306 -14.37 16.18 13.66
N ASN A 307 -15.43 15.92 12.90
CA ASN A 307 -16.76 16.51 13.14
C ASN A 307 -17.51 15.91 14.35
N GLY A 308 -16.91 14.96 15.06
CA GLY A 308 -17.47 14.33 16.26
C GLY A 308 -18.33 13.10 16.00
N SER A 309 -18.64 12.77 14.73
CA SER A 309 -19.25 11.48 14.36
C SER A 309 -18.30 10.31 14.65
N PHE A 310 -18.84 9.09 14.66
CA PHE A 310 -18.09 7.87 14.96
C PHE A 310 -18.06 6.95 13.76
N ILE A 311 -16.87 6.58 13.34
CA ILE A 311 -16.62 5.52 12.36
C ILE A 311 -16.61 4.21 13.15
N VAL A 312 -17.56 3.34 12.88
CA VAL A 312 -17.76 2.07 13.59
C VAL A 312 -17.60 0.95 12.59
N GLY A 313 -16.70 0.00 12.86
CA GLY A 313 -16.54 -1.23 12.09
C GLY A 313 -17.53 -2.31 12.51
N GLU A 314 -17.73 -3.32 11.68
CA GLU A 314 -18.70 -4.40 11.89
C GLU A 314 -18.59 -5.10 13.25
N LYS A 315 -19.69 -5.73 13.66
CA LYS A 315 -19.73 -6.52 14.89
C LYS A 315 -18.85 -7.77 14.76
N LEU A 316 -18.09 -8.04 15.81
CA LEU A 316 -17.30 -9.26 15.94
C LEU A 316 -18.21 -10.45 16.32
N LYS A 317 -17.94 -11.62 15.75
CA LYS A 317 -18.54 -12.87 16.21
C LYS A 317 -17.81 -13.33 17.48
N GLU A 318 -18.55 -13.76 18.50
CA GLU A 318 -18.01 -14.06 19.85
C GLU A 318 -16.92 -15.15 19.88
N ASP A 319 -16.92 -16.07 18.90
CA ASP A 319 -16.04 -17.25 18.88
C ASP A 319 -15.04 -17.29 17.70
N VAL A 320 -14.93 -16.21 16.92
CA VAL A 320 -14.02 -16.15 15.77
C VAL A 320 -12.90 -15.18 16.10
N TYR A 321 -11.65 -15.66 16.18
CA TYR A 321 -10.51 -14.77 16.32
C TYR A 321 -10.34 -13.91 15.07
N MET A 322 -10.14 -12.62 15.28
CA MET A 322 -9.97 -11.62 14.25
C MET A 322 -8.71 -10.82 14.56
N PRO A 323 -7.68 -10.87 13.68
CA PRO A 323 -6.47 -10.11 13.93
C PRO A 323 -6.76 -8.60 13.88
N PRO A 324 -6.02 -7.76 14.63
CA PRO A 324 -6.26 -6.32 14.70
C PRO A 324 -6.38 -5.63 13.33
N MET A 325 -5.56 -6.04 12.36
CA MET A 325 -5.56 -5.49 11.00
C MET A 325 -6.89 -5.63 10.24
N TYR A 326 -7.79 -6.52 10.67
CA TYR A 326 -9.14 -6.61 10.09
C TYR A 326 -9.93 -5.30 10.21
N GLU A 327 -9.59 -4.42 11.17
CA GLU A 327 -10.23 -3.11 11.30
C GLU A 327 -10.13 -2.25 10.03
N GLU A 328 -9.07 -2.43 9.24
CA GLU A 328 -8.84 -1.70 8.00
C GLU A 328 -9.82 -2.16 6.91
N TYR A 329 -10.12 -3.46 6.85
CA TYR A 329 -10.87 -4.08 5.76
C TYR A 329 -12.34 -4.36 6.05
N CYS A 330 -12.74 -4.35 7.33
CA CYS A 330 -14.14 -4.54 7.70
C CYS A 330 -15.04 -3.46 7.07
N LYS A 331 -16.31 -3.79 6.84
CA LYS A 331 -17.28 -2.75 6.49
C LYS A 331 -17.55 -1.87 7.70
N LYS A 332 -17.88 -0.62 7.40
CA LYS A 332 -18.05 0.42 8.41
C LYS A 332 -19.39 1.11 8.22
N ALA A 333 -19.91 1.60 9.33
CA ALA A 333 -21.04 2.51 9.37
C ALA A 333 -20.61 3.81 10.07
N LEU A 334 -21.21 4.93 9.67
CA LEU A 334 -21.04 6.20 10.35
C LEU A 334 -22.17 6.39 11.34
N PHE A 335 -21.85 6.70 12.60
CA PHE A 335 -22.80 7.03 13.64
C PHE A 335 -22.74 8.54 13.92
N SER A 336 -23.91 9.16 14.11
CA SER A 336 -23.99 10.59 14.39
C SER A 336 -23.24 10.95 15.68
N SER A 337 -22.84 12.21 15.81
CA SER A 337 -22.08 12.68 16.98
C SER A 337 -22.83 12.53 18.32
N ASP A 338 -24.16 12.41 18.26
CA ASP A 338 -25.04 12.15 19.41
C ASP A 338 -25.49 10.68 19.52
N LEU A 339 -25.00 9.81 18.65
CA LEU A 339 -25.28 8.37 18.58
C LEU A 339 -26.76 8.02 18.37
N LYS A 340 -27.59 8.95 17.88
CA LYS A 340 -29.03 8.70 17.61
C LYS A 340 -29.33 8.20 16.20
N ARG A 341 -28.41 8.37 15.26
CA ARG A 341 -28.53 7.91 13.87
C ARG A 341 -27.27 7.13 13.50
N ASN A 342 -27.43 6.18 12.59
CA ASN A 342 -26.34 5.49 11.93
C ASN A 342 -26.67 5.23 10.46
N THR A 343 -25.63 5.09 9.65
CA THR A 343 -25.76 4.61 8.27
C THR A 343 -25.84 3.08 8.21
N GLU A 344 -26.03 2.54 7.01
CA GLU A 344 -25.79 1.13 6.73
C GLU A 344 -24.30 0.77 6.81
N TRP A 345 -24.00 -0.52 6.91
CA TRP A 345 -22.65 -1.11 6.96
C TRP A 345 -22.10 -1.34 5.55
N ILE A 346 -21.92 -0.26 4.81
CA ILE A 346 -21.55 -0.32 3.39
C ILE A 346 -20.22 0.37 3.09
N PHE A 347 -19.63 1.07 4.06
CA PHE A 347 -18.42 1.83 3.81
C PHE A 347 -17.19 0.96 3.93
N VAL A 348 -16.36 0.99 2.89
CA VAL A 348 -15.06 0.30 2.87
C VAL A 348 -13.95 1.24 3.35
N GLU A 349 -14.04 2.53 3.02
CA GLU A 349 -13.08 3.57 3.41
C GLU A 349 -13.79 4.82 3.93
N MET A 350 -13.23 5.43 4.98
CA MET A 350 -13.78 6.63 5.60
C MET A 350 -12.67 7.43 6.26
N ASP A 351 -12.69 8.76 6.11
CA ASP A 351 -11.81 9.64 6.87
C ASP A 351 -12.44 11.04 7.06
N SER A 352 -11.88 11.81 7.98
CA SER A 352 -12.29 13.19 8.22
C SER A 352 -11.93 14.06 7.02
N PHE A 353 -12.93 14.68 6.40
CA PHE A 353 -12.70 15.65 5.34
C PHE A 353 -12.26 16.99 5.92
N ASP A 354 -12.99 17.47 6.93
CA ASP A 354 -12.69 18.67 7.71
C ASP A 354 -13.41 18.60 9.09
N GLU A 355 -13.51 19.72 9.79
CA GLU A 355 -14.22 19.82 11.08
C GLU A 355 -15.73 19.62 10.98
N LYS A 356 -16.32 19.62 9.78
CA LYS A 356 -17.76 19.54 9.54
C LYS A 356 -18.17 18.23 8.90
N TYR A 357 -17.36 17.69 8.00
CA TYR A 357 -17.72 16.57 7.16
C TYR A 357 -16.76 15.39 7.30
N THR A 358 -17.31 14.20 7.12
CA THR A 358 -16.58 12.94 6.97
C THR A 358 -16.72 12.50 5.51
N CYS A 359 -15.58 12.21 4.86
CA CYS A 359 -15.54 11.56 3.56
C CYS A 359 -15.78 10.06 3.73
N VAL A 360 -16.63 9.49 2.90
CA VAL A 360 -17.02 8.08 2.94
C VAL A 360 -17.01 7.48 1.54
N SER A 361 -16.63 6.21 1.43
CA SER A 361 -16.62 5.44 0.20
C SER A 361 -17.38 4.13 0.39
N ASP A 362 -18.41 3.90 -0.43
CA ASP A 362 -19.18 2.64 -0.46
C ASP A 362 -18.59 1.59 -1.44
N GLY A 363 -17.36 1.82 -1.91
CA GLY A 363 -16.68 1.02 -2.92
C GLY A 363 -17.05 1.40 -4.37
N ASN A 364 -18.15 2.12 -4.58
CA ASN A 364 -18.56 2.58 -5.91
C ASN A 364 -18.69 4.09 -6.00
N ARG A 365 -18.84 4.79 -4.86
CA ARG A 365 -18.98 6.23 -4.79
C ARG A 365 -18.27 6.80 -3.57
N ILE A 366 -17.67 7.97 -3.77
CA ILE A 366 -17.04 8.78 -2.73
C ILE A 366 -17.91 10.01 -2.48
N TYR A 367 -18.24 10.26 -1.21
CA TYR A 367 -19.07 11.38 -0.82
C TYR A 367 -18.94 11.82 0.63
N TYR A 368 -19.70 12.85 1.04
CA TYR A 368 -19.50 13.54 2.31
C TYR A 368 -20.79 13.62 3.15
N LEU A 369 -20.64 13.30 4.44
CA LEU A 369 -21.70 13.34 5.43
C LEU A 369 -21.32 14.29 6.58
N ASP A 370 -22.28 15.05 7.08
CA ASP A 370 -22.07 15.86 8.27
C ASP A 370 -22.15 15.04 9.57
N ALA A 371 -21.95 15.70 10.72
CA ALA A 371 -22.00 15.05 12.03
C ALA A 371 -23.37 14.42 12.39
N GLN A 372 -24.43 14.76 11.65
CA GLN A 372 -25.77 14.20 11.78
C GLN A 372 -26.13 13.22 10.66
N LEU A 373 -25.14 12.86 9.82
CA LEU A 373 -25.26 11.94 8.70
C LEU A 373 -26.12 12.48 7.55
N ASP A 374 -26.30 13.79 7.49
CA ASP A 374 -26.97 14.43 6.36
C ASP A 374 -25.97 14.67 5.23
N ARG A 375 -26.42 14.44 4.00
CA ARG A 375 -25.58 14.53 2.81
C ARG A 375 -25.20 15.98 2.52
N ALA A 376 -23.90 16.24 2.37
CA ALA A 376 -23.39 17.55 2.00
C ALA A 376 -23.55 17.79 0.48
N THR A 377 -24.73 18.20 0.04
CA THR A 377 -25.08 18.36 -1.39
C THR A 377 -24.35 19.49 -2.13
N HIS A 378 -23.59 20.31 -1.42
CA HIS A 378 -22.75 21.36 -2.01
C HIS A 378 -21.31 20.89 -2.27
N LEU A 379 -20.93 19.72 -1.76
CA LEU A 379 -19.67 19.05 -2.07
C LEU A 379 -19.91 18.02 -3.19
N PRO A 380 -18.89 17.72 -4.01
CA PRO A 380 -19.05 16.81 -5.14
C PRO A 380 -19.26 15.35 -4.71
N GLU A 381 -19.65 14.52 -5.66
CA GLU A 381 -19.62 13.06 -5.56
C GLU A 381 -18.70 12.53 -6.66
N PHE A 382 -17.93 11.49 -6.36
CA PHE A 382 -17.08 10.82 -7.34
C PHE A 382 -17.49 9.36 -7.49
N SER A 383 -17.34 8.81 -8.69
CA SER A 383 -17.52 7.38 -8.95
C SER A 383 -16.20 6.63 -8.76
N GLY A 384 -16.26 5.47 -8.12
CA GLY A 384 -15.12 4.63 -7.75
C GLY A 384 -14.94 4.46 -6.24
N ARG A 385 -13.94 3.66 -5.88
CA ARG A 385 -13.48 3.41 -4.51
C ARG A 385 -12.31 4.34 -4.18
N GLY A 386 -12.25 4.86 -2.96
CA GLY A 386 -11.14 5.68 -2.48
C GLY A 386 -11.61 6.83 -1.59
N LEU A 387 -10.76 7.85 -1.42
CA LEU A 387 -11.09 9.04 -0.64
C LEU A 387 -10.67 10.29 -1.39
N MET A 388 -11.48 11.35 -1.32
CA MET A 388 -11.16 12.67 -1.86
C MET A 388 -11.24 13.68 -0.71
N LEU A 389 -10.08 14.15 -0.25
CA LEU A 389 -9.96 14.98 0.95
C LEU A 389 -9.66 16.44 0.58
N ALA A 390 -9.82 17.33 1.55
CA ALA A 390 -9.51 18.74 1.38
C ALA A 390 -7.99 18.96 1.20
N ASP A 391 -7.61 19.61 0.10
CA ASP A 391 -6.22 20.02 -0.19
C ASP A 391 -6.21 21.52 -0.54
N GLY A 392 -6.17 22.36 0.48
CA GLY A 392 -6.25 23.82 0.32
C GLY A 392 -7.52 24.25 -0.42
N SER A 393 -7.37 24.85 -1.60
CA SER A 393 -8.50 25.27 -2.44
C SER A 393 -9.06 24.16 -3.34
N ARG A 394 -8.47 22.96 -3.31
CA ARG A 394 -8.77 21.81 -4.17
C ARG A 394 -9.17 20.59 -3.34
N LEU A 395 -9.43 19.50 -4.04
CA LEU A 395 -9.61 18.16 -3.51
C LEU A 395 -8.48 17.27 -4.03
N ARG A 396 -7.94 16.42 -3.16
CA ARG A 396 -6.92 15.43 -3.53
C ARG A 396 -7.19 14.12 -2.82
N GLY A 397 -6.92 13.03 -3.51
CA GLY A 397 -6.86 11.71 -2.91
C GLY A 397 -6.76 10.64 -3.98
N THR A 398 -7.39 9.49 -3.78
CA THR A 398 -7.32 8.37 -4.71
C THR A 398 -8.70 7.96 -5.17
N ILE A 399 -8.81 7.57 -6.45
CA ILE A 399 -9.99 6.94 -7.03
C ILE A 399 -9.54 5.70 -7.79
N ASN A 400 -10.01 4.53 -7.35
CA ASN A 400 -9.61 3.22 -7.84
C ASN A 400 -8.08 3.06 -7.89
N GLY A 401 -7.39 3.44 -6.82
CA GLY A 401 -5.93 3.38 -6.74
C GLY A 401 -5.18 4.52 -7.43
N HIS A 402 -5.85 5.35 -8.22
CA HIS A 402 -5.21 6.45 -8.97
C HIS A 402 -5.27 7.77 -8.21
N THR A 403 -4.10 8.42 -8.06
CA THR A 403 -4.05 9.79 -7.52
C THR A 403 -4.91 10.70 -8.38
N THR A 404 -5.81 11.43 -7.74
CA THR A 404 -6.78 12.30 -8.39
C THR A 404 -6.81 13.66 -7.72
N VAL A 405 -6.77 14.72 -8.52
CA VAL A 405 -6.93 16.10 -8.09
C VAL A 405 -8.17 16.69 -8.76
N ALA A 406 -9.03 17.32 -7.98
CA ALA A 406 -10.24 17.96 -8.46
C ALA A 406 -10.41 19.35 -7.87
N ASP A 407 -11.18 20.21 -8.54
CA ASP A 407 -11.66 21.44 -7.93
C ASP A 407 -12.78 21.15 -6.91
N ARG A 408 -13.21 22.19 -6.17
CA ARG A 408 -14.30 22.06 -5.17
C ARG A 408 -15.68 21.84 -5.79
N ALA A 409 -15.83 22.01 -7.10
CA ALA A 409 -17.06 21.69 -7.83
C ALA A 409 -17.09 20.23 -8.29
N GLY A 410 -15.96 19.50 -8.19
CA GLY A 410 -15.82 18.10 -8.58
C GLY A 410 -15.28 17.90 -10.00
N ASN A 411 -14.83 18.96 -10.69
CA ASN A 411 -14.17 18.80 -11.98
C ASN A 411 -12.79 18.20 -11.75
N ILE A 412 -12.52 17.06 -12.39
CA ILE A 412 -11.20 16.42 -12.35
C ILE A 412 -10.22 17.30 -13.12
N LEU A 413 -9.15 17.71 -12.43
CA LEU A 413 -8.06 18.52 -12.98
C LEU A 413 -6.88 17.62 -13.40
N MET A 414 -6.63 16.55 -12.64
CA MET A 414 -5.62 15.56 -12.96
C MET A 414 -6.04 14.20 -12.41
N LYS A 415 -5.69 13.15 -13.14
CA LYS A 415 -5.76 11.77 -12.71
C LYS A 415 -4.50 11.05 -13.18
N ASP A 416 -3.75 10.50 -12.25
CA ASP A 416 -2.57 9.69 -12.51
C ASP A 416 -2.99 8.26 -12.86
N GLU A 417 -3.18 8.01 -14.15
CA GLU A 417 -3.61 6.70 -14.67
C GLU A 417 -2.45 5.71 -14.87
N GLY A 418 -1.25 6.01 -14.36
CA GLY A 418 -0.08 5.13 -14.54
C GLY A 418 0.28 4.95 -16.01
N LEU A 419 0.30 6.06 -16.76
CA LEU A 419 0.47 6.02 -18.20
C LEU A 419 1.93 5.70 -18.57
N THR A 420 2.13 4.73 -19.45
CA THR A 420 3.42 4.48 -20.10
C THR A 420 3.29 4.67 -21.60
N PHE A 421 4.04 5.60 -22.18
CA PHE A 421 4.05 5.78 -23.63
C PHE A 421 5.08 4.86 -24.28
N LEU A 422 4.65 4.19 -25.35
CA LEU A 422 5.43 3.24 -26.13
C LEU A 422 5.61 3.77 -27.57
N GLU A 423 6.26 3.00 -28.44
CA GLU A 423 6.45 3.38 -29.85
C GLU A 423 5.14 3.41 -30.65
N ASP A 424 5.16 4.08 -31.81
CA ASP A 424 4.05 4.10 -32.78
C ASP A 424 2.68 4.60 -32.27
N GLY A 425 2.66 5.35 -31.16
CA GLY A 425 1.42 5.85 -30.55
C GLY A 425 0.68 4.80 -29.72
N VAL A 426 1.32 3.65 -29.45
CA VAL A 426 0.86 2.71 -28.44
C VAL A 426 1.16 3.30 -27.07
N ARG A 427 0.26 3.08 -26.12
CA ARG A 427 0.48 3.40 -24.73
C ARG A 427 -0.09 2.31 -23.85
N THR A 428 0.26 2.36 -22.59
CA THR A 428 -0.42 1.59 -21.56
C THR A 428 -1.01 2.50 -20.51
N ARG A 429 -2.01 1.99 -19.79
CA ARG A 429 -2.57 2.61 -18.59
C ARG A 429 -2.92 1.56 -17.56
N THR A 430 -2.88 1.95 -16.31
CA THR A 430 -3.23 1.09 -15.20
C THR A 430 -4.75 1.04 -15.00
N VAL A 431 -5.24 -0.13 -14.57
CA VAL A 431 -6.61 -0.44 -14.19
C VAL A 431 -6.59 -1.17 -12.86
N THR A 432 -7.47 -0.79 -11.95
CA THR A 432 -7.64 -1.48 -10.68
C THR A 432 -8.97 -2.22 -10.62
N TRP A 433 -8.92 -3.46 -10.16
CA TRP A 433 -10.05 -4.32 -9.86
C TRP A 433 -10.03 -4.67 -8.37
N PHE A 434 -11.19 -4.59 -7.72
CA PHE A 434 -11.37 -4.97 -6.32
C PHE A 434 -12.21 -6.23 -6.26
N PRO A 435 -11.59 -7.42 -6.33
CA PRO A 435 -12.33 -8.66 -6.23
C PRO A 435 -12.96 -8.91 -4.85
N HIS A 436 -12.42 -8.28 -3.81
CA HIS A 436 -12.90 -8.33 -2.43
C HIS A 436 -12.51 -7.06 -1.67
N ASP A 437 -13.14 -6.80 -0.52
CA ASP A 437 -12.88 -5.59 0.28
C ASP A 437 -11.42 -5.53 0.78
N CYS A 438 -10.78 -6.69 0.96
CA CYS A 438 -9.37 -6.84 1.38
C CYS A 438 -8.36 -7.00 0.24
N SER A 439 -8.79 -6.92 -1.03
CA SER A 439 -7.94 -7.33 -2.14
C SER A 439 -7.99 -6.34 -3.29
N THR A 440 -6.81 -6.02 -3.80
CA THR A 440 -6.60 -5.05 -4.86
C THR A 440 -5.76 -5.69 -5.96
N ILE A 441 -6.29 -5.72 -7.17
CA ILE A 441 -5.58 -6.21 -8.35
C ILE A 441 -5.43 -5.06 -9.32
N THR A 442 -4.20 -4.58 -9.45
CA THR A 442 -3.82 -3.47 -10.30
C THR A 442 -3.02 -4.01 -11.47
N TYR A 443 -3.48 -3.78 -12.69
CA TYR A 443 -2.87 -4.30 -13.89
C TYR A 443 -2.95 -3.30 -15.03
N THR A 444 -2.08 -3.49 -16.00
CA THR A 444 -1.92 -2.58 -17.12
C THR A 444 -2.68 -3.07 -18.34
N ILE A 445 -3.22 -2.15 -19.15
CA ILE A 445 -3.79 -2.48 -20.47
C ILE A 445 -3.08 -1.68 -21.55
N ILE A 446 -3.01 -2.26 -22.74
CA ILE A 446 -2.46 -1.66 -23.96
C ILE A 446 -3.57 -0.98 -24.76
N GLU A 447 -3.28 0.21 -25.25
CA GLU A 447 -4.14 1.01 -26.13
C GLU A 447 -3.33 1.52 -27.33
N GLY A 448 -4.00 1.66 -28.48
CA GLY A 448 -3.42 2.30 -29.66
C GLY A 448 -2.72 1.35 -30.64
N LEU A 449 -2.79 0.03 -30.44
CA LEU A 449 -2.30 -0.94 -31.42
C LEU A 449 -3.16 -0.89 -32.69
N LYS A 450 -2.50 -0.89 -33.87
CA LYS A 450 -3.18 -0.85 -35.17
C LYS A 450 -4.04 -2.10 -35.43
N ASP A 451 -3.58 -3.25 -34.96
CA ASP A 451 -4.35 -4.49 -34.99
C ASP A 451 -5.13 -4.62 -33.67
N THR A 452 -6.41 -4.30 -33.71
CA THR A 452 -7.28 -4.35 -32.53
C THR A 452 -7.54 -5.77 -32.05
N GLY A 453 -7.48 -6.77 -32.94
CA GLY A 453 -7.67 -8.17 -32.53
C GLY A 453 -6.48 -8.67 -31.73
N LEU A 454 -5.27 -8.33 -32.17
CA LEU A 454 -4.05 -8.59 -31.40
C LEU A 454 -4.01 -7.78 -30.09
N GLN A 455 -4.48 -6.52 -30.10
CA GLN A 455 -4.59 -5.73 -28.87
C GLN A 455 -5.47 -6.42 -27.82
N ASP A 456 -6.64 -6.92 -28.24
CA ASP A 456 -7.56 -7.63 -27.36
C ASP A 456 -6.94 -8.93 -26.83
N GLU A 457 -6.20 -9.68 -27.68
CA GLU A 457 -5.47 -10.89 -27.28
C GLU A 457 -4.38 -10.59 -26.25
N LEU A 458 -3.55 -9.56 -26.48
CA LEU A 458 -2.49 -9.18 -25.54
C LEU A 458 -3.06 -8.68 -24.21
N ASN A 459 -4.12 -7.88 -24.25
CA ASN A 459 -4.83 -7.43 -23.04
C ASN A 459 -5.46 -8.59 -22.27
N GLN A 460 -5.98 -9.60 -22.98
CA GLN A 460 -6.49 -10.81 -22.35
C GLN A 460 -5.37 -11.57 -21.63
N ILE A 461 -4.18 -11.71 -22.23
CA ILE A 461 -3.02 -12.35 -21.57
C ILE A 461 -2.63 -11.59 -20.29
N ILE A 462 -2.57 -10.25 -20.34
CA ILE A 462 -2.23 -9.43 -19.16
C ILE A 462 -3.29 -9.59 -18.06
N GLU A 463 -4.56 -9.56 -18.43
CA GLU A 463 -5.67 -9.74 -17.49
C GLU A 463 -5.69 -11.13 -16.87
N GLU A 464 -5.45 -12.19 -17.67
CA GLU A 464 -5.34 -13.56 -17.21
C GLU A 464 -4.19 -13.74 -16.22
N GLU A 465 -3.04 -13.09 -16.45
CA GLU A 465 -1.95 -13.15 -15.46
C GLU A 465 -2.25 -12.37 -14.19
N ALA A 466 -2.77 -11.16 -14.31
CA ALA A 466 -3.10 -10.34 -13.15
C ALA A 466 -4.18 -10.96 -12.26
N LYS A 467 -5.18 -11.61 -12.87
CA LYS A 467 -6.33 -12.20 -12.17
C LYS A 467 -6.19 -13.71 -11.96
N GLY A 468 -5.16 -14.33 -12.52
CA GLY A 468 -4.95 -15.77 -12.46
C GLY A 468 -4.87 -16.27 -11.02
N TYR A 469 -4.08 -15.59 -10.18
CA TYR A 469 -3.95 -15.95 -8.77
C TYR A 469 -5.29 -15.92 -8.02
N TRP A 470 -6.10 -14.89 -8.27
CA TRP A 470 -7.42 -14.76 -7.66
C TRP A 470 -8.31 -15.97 -7.94
N SER A 471 -8.23 -16.55 -9.14
CA SER A 471 -9.06 -17.69 -9.53
C SER A 471 -8.74 -18.96 -8.74
N TYR A 472 -7.57 -19.05 -8.10
CA TYR A 472 -7.20 -20.15 -7.20
C TYR A 472 -7.61 -19.91 -5.74
N LEU A 473 -7.97 -18.69 -5.39
CA LEU A 473 -8.48 -18.35 -4.07
C LEU A 473 -9.98 -18.70 -4.03
N GLU A 474 -10.30 -19.94 -3.66
CA GLU A 474 -11.68 -20.30 -3.33
C GLU A 474 -11.99 -19.76 -1.92
N PRO A 475 -12.87 -18.75 -1.78
CA PRO A 475 -13.33 -18.35 -0.45
C PRO A 475 -14.07 -19.52 0.18
N ASP A 476 -13.72 -19.86 1.42
CA ASP A 476 -14.45 -20.87 2.18
C ASP A 476 -15.88 -20.35 2.41
N ALA A 477 -16.87 -21.01 1.81
CA ALA A 477 -18.27 -20.63 1.96
C ALA A 477 -18.77 -20.75 3.42
N GLU A 478 -18.09 -21.53 4.26
CA GLU A 478 -18.40 -21.71 5.67
C GLU A 478 -17.69 -20.69 6.59
N ASP A 479 -16.58 -20.08 6.14
CA ASP A 479 -15.85 -19.04 6.87
C ASP A 479 -15.53 -17.81 6.01
N PRO A 480 -16.46 -16.83 5.92
CA PRO A 480 -16.25 -15.61 5.13
C PRO A 480 -15.15 -14.69 5.69
N TYR A 481 -14.55 -15.03 6.84
CA TYR A 481 -13.43 -14.29 7.41
C TYR A 481 -12.08 -14.91 7.09
N PHE A 482 -12.06 -16.14 6.58
CA PHE A 482 -10.84 -16.77 6.12
C PHE A 482 -10.57 -16.37 4.66
N PHE A 483 -10.14 -15.13 4.49
CA PHE A 483 -9.79 -14.55 3.19
C PHE A 483 -8.44 -13.82 3.28
N PRO A 484 -7.52 -13.99 2.30
CA PRO A 484 -6.25 -13.29 2.35
C PRO A 484 -6.40 -11.82 1.96
N ILE A 485 -5.57 -10.97 2.56
CA ILE A 485 -5.20 -9.70 1.95
C ILE A 485 -4.39 -10.07 0.70
N LEU A 486 -4.79 -9.54 -0.45
CA LEU A 486 -4.13 -9.83 -1.71
C LEU A 486 -3.90 -8.52 -2.45
N ASP A 487 -2.64 -8.17 -2.63
CA ASP A 487 -2.23 -7.02 -3.42
C ASP A 487 -1.43 -7.50 -4.62
N VAL A 488 -2.00 -7.30 -5.82
CA VAL A 488 -1.36 -7.64 -7.09
C VAL A 488 -1.03 -6.37 -7.84
N ASN A 489 0.22 -6.26 -8.29
CA ASN A 489 0.67 -5.25 -9.23
C ASN A 489 1.20 -5.95 -10.49
N CYS A 490 0.56 -5.68 -11.62
CA CYS A 490 0.93 -6.22 -12.92
C CYS A 490 1.32 -5.07 -13.86
N SER A 491 2.62 -4.93 -14.08
CA SER A 491 3.21 -3.90 -14.94
C SER A 491 3.56 -4.50 -16.30
N VAL A 492 3.58 -3.64 -17.33
CA VAL A 492 3.88 -4.06 -18.71
C VAL A 492 4.96 -3.15 -19.27
N MET A 493 6.03 -3.78 -19.74
CA MET A 493 7.13 -3.16 -20.47
C MET A 493 7.18 -3.75 -21.88
N ILE A 494 7.49 -2.95 -22.88
CA ILE A 494 7.63 -3.40 -24.27
C ILE A 494 8.98 -2.93 -24.80
N ASN A 495 9.83 -3.89 -25.16
CA ASN A 495 11.12 -3.64 -25.78
C ASN A 495 11.13 -4.35 -27.14
N LYS A 496 11.18 -3.57 -28.23
CA LYS A 496 11.02 -4.06 -29.61
C LYS A 496 9.72 -4.85 -29.79
N ASP A 497 9.84 -6.13 -30.14
CA ASP A 497 8.70 -7.02 -30.36
C ASP A 497 8.41 -7.90 -29.15
N LEU A 498 9.06 -7.64 -28.01
CA LEU A 498 8.88 -8.39 -26.77
C LEU A 498 8.17 -7.55 -25.73
N MET A 499 6.99 -8.02 -25.32
CA MET A 499 6.30 -7.54 -24.14
C MET A 499 6.73 -8.37 -22.95
N HIS A 500 7.09 -7.70 -21.86
CA HIS A 500 7.34 -8.28 -20.55
C HIS A 500 6.21 -7.86 -19.62
N ILE A 501 5.50 -8.85 -19.11
CA ILE A 501 4.50 -8.71 -18.07
C ILE A 501 5.19 -9.09 -16.77
N GLU A 502 5.32 -8.12 -15.86
CA GLU A 502 5.88 -8.35 -14.54
C GLU A 502 4.74 -8.36 -13.52
N LEU A 503 4.67 -9.44 -12.73
CA LEU A 503 3.65 -9.64 -11.72
C LEU A 503 4.30 -9.65 -10.33
N GLY A 504 4.08 -8.59 -9.56
CA GLY A 504 4.35 -8.56 -8.13
C GLY A 504 3.09 -8.89 -7.35
N LEU A 505 3.17 -9.84 -6.42
CA LEU A 505 2.03 -10.26 -5.61
C LEU A 505 2.44 -10.39 -4.15
N TYR A 506 1.67 -9.77 -3.28
CA TYR A 506 1.74 -10.00 -1.84
C TYR A 506 0.43 -10.60 -1.35
N GLU A 507 0.53 -11.73 -0.64
CA GLU A 507 -0.61 -12.34 0.04
C GLU A 507 -0.39 -12.41 1.55
N TYR A 508 -1.44 -12.17 2.34
CA TYR A 508 -1.41 -12.38 3.77
C TYR A 508 -2.72 -12.96 4.27
N TRP A 509 -2.68 -14.18 4.81
CA TRP A 509 -3.81 -14.80 5.47
C TRP A 509 -3.93 -14.27 6.90
N PHE A 510 -5.12 -13.80 7.28
CA PHE A 510 -5.36 -13.26 8.62
C PHE A 510 -4.87 -14.20 9.73
N GLY A 511 -3.92 -13.74 10.54
CA GLY A 511 -3.33 -14.52 11.64
C GLY A 511 -2.17 -15.43 11.25
N ALA A 512 -1.75 -15.44 9.98
CA ALA A 512 -0.52 -16.10 9.55
C ALA A 512 0.71 -15.47 10.19
N ALA A 513 1.78 -16.26 10.35
CA ALA A 513 3.04 -15.80 10.93
C ALA A 513 3.77 -14.79 10.04
N HIS A 514 3.56 -14.86 8.72
CA HIS A 514 4.11 -13.96 7.70
C HIS A 514 3.19 -14.00 6.47
N GLY A 515 3.39 -13.05 5.55
CA GLY A 515 2.78 -13.09 4.22
C GLY A 515 3.62 -13.92 3.25
N GLY A 516 3.12 -14.11 2.04
CA GLY A 516 3.86 -14.66 0.91
C GLY A 516 4.10 -13.59 -0.15
N TYR A 517 5.29 -13.57 -0.73
CA TYR A 517 5.60 -12.77 -1.90
C TYR A 517 5.79 -13.67 -3.13
N TYR A 518 5.20 -13.28 -4.24
CA TYR A 518 5.39 -13.92 -5.53
C TYR A 518 5.81 -12.89 -6.58
N TRP A 519 6.79 -13.28 -7.39
CA TRP A 519 7.29 -12.49 -8.50
C TRP A 519 7.22 -13.33 -9.79
N GLY A 520 6.38 -12.91 -10.72
CA GLY A 520 6.17 -13.56 -12.01
C GLY A 520 6.70 -12.71 -13.15
N ASN A 521 7.31 -13.36 -14.14
CA ASN A 521 7.85 -12.71 -15.33
C ASN A 521 7.40 -13.49 -16.57
N THR A 522 6.53 -12.87 -17.37
CA THR A 522 5.95 -13.48 -18.57
C THR A 522 6.36 -12.69 -19.81
N TYR A 523 6.87 -13.37 -20.82
CA TYR A 523 7.42 -12.76 -22.04
C TYR A 523 6.56 -13.13 -23.25
N VAL A 524 6.05 -12.14 -23.97
CA VAL A 524 5.07 -12.32 -25.04
C VAL A 524 5.53 -11.59 -26.31
N ASN A 525 5.46 -12.27 -27.45
CA ASN A 525 5.71 -11.62 -28.74
C ASN A 525 4.54 -10.68 -29.10
N THR A 526 4.83 -9.41 -29.34
CA THR A 526 3.80 -8.40 -29.62
C THR A 526 3.22 -8.48 -31.04
N ARG A 527 3.75 -9.35 -31.91
CA ARG A 527 3.28 -9.53 -33.29
C ARG A 527 2.27 -10.67 -33.46
N ASP A 528 2.33 -11.68 -32.59
CA ASP A 528 1.52 -12.89 -32.73
C ASP A 528 1.02 -13.49 -31.40
N GLY A 529 1.31 -12.85 -30.27
CA GLY A 529 0.84 -13.30 -28.95
C GLY A 529 1.58 -14.52 -28.40
N LYS A 530 2.65 -15.03 -29.07
CA LYS A 530 3.39 -16.19 -28.57
C LYS A 530 4.03 -15.88 -27.22
N ILE A 531 3.69 -16.67 -26.20
CA ILE A 531 4.37 -16.66 -24.89
C ILE A 531 5.66 -17.48 -24.98
N TYR A 532 6.76 -16.90 -24.50
CA TYR A 532 8.08 -17.53 -24.46
C TYR A 532 8.39 -18.13 -23.09
N THR A 533 9.11 -19.24 -23.10
CA THR A 533 9.70 -19.89 -21.93
C THR A 533 11.21 -19.77 -21.97
N ILE A 534 11.89 -20.10 -20.87
CA ILE A 534 13.37 -20.15 -20.84
C ILE A 534 13.94 -21.11 -21.90
N ASP A 535 13.18 -22.13 -22.30
CA ASP A 535 13.61 -23.10 -23.31
C ASP A 535 13.68 -22.49 -24.71
N ASP A 536 12.81 -21.52 -25.02
CA ASP A 536 12.79 -20.82 -26.31
C ASP A 536 14.05 -19.96 -26.54
N LEU A 537 14.86 -19.71 -25.49
CA LEU A 537 16.09 -18.91 -25.58
C LEU A 537 17.27 -19.70 -26.17
N PHE A 538 17.23 -21.03 -26.11
CA PHE A 538 18.39 -21.89 -26.36
C PHE A 538 18.26 -22.75 -27.61
N ILE A 539 19.38 -22.97 -28.31
CA ILE A 539 19.48 -23.91 -29.44
C ILE A 539 19.15 -25.33 -28.97
N SER A 540 19.57 -25.67 -27.75
CA SER A 540 19.25 -26.92 -27.06
C SER A 540 18.78 -26.60 -25.65
N PRO A 541 17.47 -26.69 -25.37
CA PRO A 541 16.90 -26.42 -24.03
C PRO A 541 17.58 -27.21 -22.91
N GLU A 542 17.85 -28.50 -23.13
CA GLU A 542 18.55 -29.37 -22.17
C GLU A 542 19.95 -28.83 -21.83
N ALA A 543 20.72 -28.42 -22.85
CA ALA A 543 22.06 -27.88 -22.65
C ALA A 543 22.03 -26.50 -21.95
N GLY A 544 21.05 -25.66 -22.31
CA GLY A 544 20.81 -24.36 -21.68
C GLY A 544 20.49 -24.50 -20.20
N ARG A 545 19.44 -25.28 -19.86
CA ARG A 545 19.04 -25.56 -18.46
C ARG A 545 20.19 -26.12 -17.63
N LYS A 546 20.97 -27.04 -18.20
CA LYS A 546 22.14 -27.59 -17.51
C LYS A 546 23.18 -26.53 -17.19
N ARG A 547 23.54 -25.67 -18.15
CA ARG A 547 24.52 -24.58 -17.92
C ARG A 547 24.01 -23.59 -16.88
N LEU A 548 22.72 -23.25 -16.91
CA LEU A 548 22.10 -22.36 -15.92
C LEU A 548 22.11 -22.99 -14.52
N SER A 549 21.76 -24.27 -14.39
CA SER A 549 21.82 -25.02 -13.13
C SER A 549 23.24 -25.08 -12.55
N GLU A 550 24.26 -25.27 -13.39
CA GLU A 550 25.67 -25.20 -12.99
C GLU A 550 26.03 -23.80 -12.46
N LYS A 551 25.59 -22.74 -13.13
CA LYS A 551 25.83 -21.34 -12.74
C LYS A 551 25.16 -20.95 -11.43
N VAL A 552 23.89 -21.32 -11.26
CA VAL A 552 23.17 -21.13 -10.00
C VAL A 552 23.88 -21.87 -8.87
N THR A 553 24.25 -23.14 -9.11
CA THR A 553 24.97 -23.95 -8.10
C THR A 553 26.31 -23.31 -7.72
N GLU A 554 27.05 -22.77 -8.68
CA GLU A 554 28.28 -22.01 -8.43
C GLU A 554 28.02 -20.79 -7.54
N GLY A 555 26.99 -19.99 -7.85
CA GLY A 555 26.62 -18.82 -7.05
C GLY A 555 26.19 -19.18 -5.62
N MET A 556 25.51 -20.30 -5.42
CA MET A 556 25.14 -20.78 -4.08
C MET A 556 26.35 -21.08 -3.19
N GLN A 557 27.52 -21.38 -3.76
CA GLN A 557 28.73 -21.67 -2.98
C GLN A 557 29.34 -20.44 -2.30
N GLU A 558 28.87 -19.23 -2.62
CA GLU A 558 29.27 -18.02 -1.90
C GLU A 558 28.74 -18.01 -0.46
N GLU A 559 27.54 -18.56 -0.24
CA GLU A 559 26.85 -18.67 1.05
C GLU A 559 26.09 -20.01 1.16
N PRO A 560 26.78 -21.17 1.18
CA PRO A 560 26.12 -22.48 1.09
C PRO A 560 25.16 -22.76 2.24
N GLU A 561 25.43 -22.22 3.44
CA GLU A 561 24.56 -22.34 4.61
C GLU A 561 23.19 -21.64 4.47
N ARG A 562 23.04 -20.76 3.46
CA ARG A 562 21.77 -20.09 3.17
C ARG A 562 20.75 -21.04 2.53
N TYR A 563 21.18 -22.15 1.93
CA TYR A 563 20.35 -22.99 1.08
C TYR A 563 20.09 -24.38 1.70
N PHE A 564 18.99 -25.01 1.29
CA PHE A 564 18.60 -26.37 1.73
C PHE A 564 19.35 -27.48 0.99
N GLN A 565 19.97 -27.14 -0.14
CA GLN A 565 20.60 -28.07 -1.06
C GLN A 565 21.92 -27.50 -1.58
N ASP A 566 22.84 -28.39 -1.96
CA ASP A 566 24.16 -28.02 -2.49
C ASP A 566 24.21 -27.94 -4.02
N TYR A 567 23.12 -28.33 -4.69
CA TYR A 567 23.02 -28.43 -6.15
C TYR A 567 21.58 -28.17 -6.59
N VAL A 568 21.42 -27.45 -7.70
CA VAL A 568 20.11 -27.22 -8.35
C VAL A 568 20.01 -28.09 -9.59
N GLU A 569 18.95 -28.90 -9.69
CA GLU A 569 18.73 -29.73 -10.87
C GLU A 569 18.27 -28.88 -12.08
N PRO A 570 18.64 -29.24 -13.33
CA PRO A 570 18.24 -28.48 -14.52
C PRO A 570 16.71 -28.27 -14.65
N GLU A 571 15.91 -29.20 -14.15
CA GLU A 571 14.44 -29.12 -14.14
C GLU A 571 13.90 -28.06 -13.17
N GLN A 572 14.68 -27.62 -12.19
CA GLN A 572 14.31 -26.52 -11.28
C GLN A 572 14.46 -25.14 -11.93
N ILE A 573 15.15 -25.03 -13.06
CA ILE A 573 15.35 -23.76 -13.78
C ILE A 573 14.06 -23.39 -14.53
N GLN A 574 13.11 -22.75 -13.87
CA GLN A 574 11.81 -22.43 -14.47
C GLN A 574 11.59 -20.94 -14.61
N ALA A 575 11.76 -20.19 -13.52
CA ALA A 575 11.50 -18.77 -13.48
C ALA A 575 12.76 -17.97 -13.83
N PHE A 576 12.59 -16.93 -14.65
CA PHE A 576 13.68 -16.09 -15.09
C PHE A 576 13.21 -14.66 -15.37
N HIS A 577 14.11 -13.71 -15.18
CA HIS A 577 13.92 -12.31 -15.56
C HIS A 577 15.04 -11.91 -16.52
N LEU A 578 14.70 -11.23 -17.62
CA LEU A 578 15.65 -10.76 -18.62
C LEU A 578 16.17 -9.37 -18.25
N GLU A 579 17.48 -9.23 -18.30
CA GLU A 579 18.21 -7.97 -18.16
C GLU A 579 18.83 -7.59 -19.50
N ASN A 580 19.24 -6.33 -19.65
CA ASN A 580 19.83 -5.85 -20.92
C ASN A 580 21.08 -6.64 -21.36
N ASP A 581 21.86 -7.18 -20.43
CA ASP A 581 23.13 -7.88 -20.68
C ASP A 581 23.20 -9.30 -20.09
N GLY A 582 22.09 -9.81 -19.54
CA GLY A 582 22.02 -11.14 -18.94
C GLY A 582 20.61 -11.56 -18.57
N LEU A 583 20.51 -12.53 -17.67
CA LEU A 583 19.24 -12.94 -17.09
C LEU A 583 19.42 -13.31 -15.62
N ILE A 584 18.38 -13.14 -14.84
CA ILE A 584 18.29 -13.59 -13.46
C ILE A 584 17.50 -14.89 -13.44
N ILE A 585 18.08 -15.94 -12.86
CA ILE A 585 17.30 -17.11 -12.44
C ILE A 585 16.89 -16.89 -11.00
N TYR A 586 15.61 -17.04 -10.73
CA TYR A 586 15.08 -16.84 -9.38
C TYR A 586 14.20 -18.00 -8.95
N PHE A 587 14.07 -18.15 -7.63
CA PHE A 587 13.34 -19.25 -7.00
C PHE A 587 12.28 -18.70 -6.04
N GLY A 588 11.17 -19.41 -5.94
CA GLY A 588 10.09 -19.05 -5.02
C GLY A 588 10.52 -19.14 -3.55
N GLU A 589 9.75 -18.51 -2.67
CA GLU A 589 9.93 -18.67 -1.23
C GLU A 589 9.91 -20.17 -0.85
N TYR A 590 10.81 -20.56 0.06
CA TYR A 590 10.99 -21.95 0.51
C TYR A 590 11.45 -22.97 -0.54
N GLU A 591 11.65 -22.59 -1.80
CA GLU A 591 11.99 -23.54 -2.85
C GLU A 591 13.38 -24.16 -2.65
N ILE A 592 14.39 -23.31 -2.46
CA ILE A 592 15.79 -23.75 -2.22
C ILE A 592 16.42 -23.14 -0.96
N ALA A 593 15.73 -22.22 -0.27
CA ALA A 593 16.23 -21.48 0.88
C ALA A 593 15.08 -21.17 1.87
N PRO A 594 15.34 -20.91 3.17
CA PRO A 594 14.30 -20.53 4.11
C PRO A 594 13.71 -19.16 3.77
N TYR A 595 12.48 -18.87 4.20
CA TYR A 595 11.79 -17.58 3.98
C TYR A 595 12.63 -16.33 4.26
N ALA A 596 13.47 -16.35 5.30
CA ALA A 596 14.35 -15.24 5.63
C ALA A 596 15.37 -14.88 4.53
N ALA A 597 15.59 -15.78 3.57
CA ALA A 597 16.43 -15.55 2.39
C ALA A 597 15.72 -14.79 1.26
N GLY A 598 14.41 -14.51 1.38
CA GLY A 598 13.60 -13.90 0.33
C GLY A 598 13.42 -14.82 -0.87
N LEU A 599 13.36 -14.23 -2.07
CA LEU A 599 13.47 -14.94 -3.34
C LEU A 599 14.96 -15.06 -3.70
N PRO A 600 15.55 -16.26 -3.71
CA PRO A 600 16.92 -16.41 -4.17
C PRO A 600 17.04 -16.04 -5.65
N GLU A 601 17.98 -15.14 -5.97
CA GLU A 601 18.21 -14.60 -7.31
C GLU A 601 19.67 -14.79 -7.73
N PHE A 602 19.89 -15.21 -8.98
CA PHE A 602 21.20 -15.48 -9.55
C PHE A 602 21.32 -14.84 -10.93
N TYR A 603 22.03 -13.73 -11.00
CA TYR A 603 22.32 -13.05 -12.26
C TYR A 603 23.40 -13.80 -13.06
N ILE A 604 23.12 -14.04 -14.34
CA ILE A 604 23.97 -14.75 -15.28
C ILE A 604 24.15 -13.88 -16.53
N PRO A 605 25.35 -13.33 -16.77
CA PRO A 605 25.61 -12.53 -17.97
C PRO A 605 25.44 -13.37 -19.24
N PHE A 606 24.88 -12.78 -20.31
CA PHE A 606 24.76 -13.49 -21.59
C PHE A 606 26.11 -13.95 -22.11
N SER A 607 27.20 -13.22 -21.83
CA SER A 607 28.55 -13.62 -22.24
C SER A 607 28.98 -15.01 -21.73
N GLU A 608 28.37 -15.54 -20.66
CA GLU A 608 28.68 -16.87 -20.11
C GLU A 608 27.87 -18.00 -20.74
N ILE A 609 26.81 -17.67 -21.48
CA ILE A 609 25.87 -18.63 -22.08
C ILE A 609 25.60 -18.37 -23.57
N MET A 610 26.25 -17.37 -24.16
CA MET A 610 26.04 -16.94 -25.55
C MET A 610 26.28 -18.06 -26.57
N ASP A 611 27.15 -19.01 -26.25
CA ASP A 611 27.42 -20.18 -27.09
C ASP A 611 26.22 -21.13 -27.24
N LEU A 612 25.23 -21.01 -26.35
CA LEU A 612 24.04 -21.85 -26.30
C LEU A 612 22.75 -21.14 -26.73
N ILE A 613 22.76 -19.80 -26.74
CA ILE A 613 21.61 -18.96 -27.11
C ILE A 613 21.31 -19.13 -28.60
N ASP A 614 20.03 -19.34 -28.93
CA ASP A 614 19.59 -19.36 -30.33
C ASP A 614 19.41 -17.93 -30.83
N THR A 615 20.50 -17.31 -31.28
CA THR A 615 20.47 -15.94 -31.80
C THR A 615 19.64 -15.79 -33.07
N GLU A 616 19.34 -16.89 -33.75
CA GLU A 616 18.45 -16.92 -34.91
C GLU A 616 17.01 -17.28 -34.54
N GLY A 617 16.76 -17.66 -33.28
CA GLY A 617 15.46 -18.02 -32.75
C GLY A 617 14.55 -16.81 -32.57
N ASP A 618 13.24 -17.07 -32.59
CA ASP A 618 12.23 -16.02 -32.55
C ASP A 618 12.28 -15.23 -31.22
N PHE A 619 12.57 -15.90 -30.09
CA PHE A 619 12.63 -15.23 -28.79
C PHE A 619 13.79 -14.22 -28.73
N TRP A 620 15.00 -14.64 -29.14
CA TRP A 620 16.15 -13.74 -29.16
C TRP A 620 15.95 -12.56 -30.10
N LYS A 621 15.32 -12.77 -31.27
CA LYS A 621 15.00 -11.70 -32.23
C LYS A 621 13.94 -10.73 -31.72
N ALA A 622 12.99 -11.20 -30.90
CA ALA A 622 12.01 -10.32 -30.28
C ALA A 622 12.67 -9.43 -29.21
N PHE A 623 13.62 -10.00 -28.46
CA PHE A 623 14.39 -9.32 -27.43
C PHE A 623 15.47 -8.37 -27.99
N ASN A 624 16.21 -8.78 -29.04
CA ASN A 624 17.47 -8.14 -29.49
C ASN A 624 17.53 -7.85 -31.00
#